data_AF-A0A7W9UJC0-F1
#
_entry.id   AF-A0A7W9UJC0-F1
#
_cell.length_a   1.000
_cell.length_b   1.000
_cell.length_c   1.000
_cell.angle_alpha   90.00
_cell.angle_beta   90.00
_cell.angle_gamma   90.00
#
_symmetry.space_group_name_H-M   'P 1'
#
loop_
_entity.id
_entity.type
_entity.pdbx_description
1 polymer ?
#
loop_
_entity_poly.entity_id
_entity_poly.type
_entity_poly.pdbx_seq_one_letter_code
_entity_poly.pdbx_strand_id
1 'polypeptide(L)'
;MSTAAGWWTLVALVVVFTAVVAVFVREELDDTETAEEPTRILVWTHAPPGRPFTIPQAHRVMQLHKACRREDCPRKRAAYQTLRDAGRLKPDSGRIN
;
A
#
# COMPACT_ATOMS: atom_id res chain seq x y z
N MET A 1 -16.51 27.62 41.26
CA MET A 1 -17.06 26.79 40.17
C MET A 1 -15.89 26.06 39.54
N SER A 2 -15.80 24.74 39.73
CA SER A 2 -14.54 23.99 39.78
C SER A 2 -13.84 23.86 38.42
N THR A 3 -12.72 24.56 38.23
CA THR A 3 -11.77 24.38 37.12
C THR A 3 -11.25 22.95 37.01
N ALA A 4 -11.27 22.20 38.13
CA ALA A 4 -10.98 20.78 38.18
C ALA A 4 -11.90 19.93 37.28
N ALA A 5 -13.19 20.26 37.21
CA ALA A 5 -14.14 19.51 36.37
C ALA A 5 -13.88 19.75 34.87
N GLY A 6 -13.49 20.97 34.49
CA GLY A 6 -13.19 21.31 33.09
C GLY A 6 -11.93 20.62 32.57
N TRP A 7 -10.91 20.46 33.42
CA TRP A 7 -9.68 19.76 33.06
C TRP A 7 -9.92 18.26 32.80
N TRP A 8 -10.75 17.61 33.61
CA TRP A 8 -11.13 16.22 33.39
C TRP A 8 -11.87 16.02 32.06
N THR A 9 -12.75 16.95 31.68
CA THR A 9 -13.43 16.90 30.38
C THR A 9 -12.45 17.03 29.21
N LEU A 10 -11.47 17.93 29.30
CA LEU A 10 -10.45 18.09 28.26
C LEU A 10 -9.58 16.85 28.12
N VAL A 11 -9.15 16.24 29.24
CA VAL A 11 -8.38 14.99 29.23
C VAL A 11 -9.20 13.87 28.59
N ALA A 12 -10.47 13.74 28.96
CA ALA A 12 -11.36 12.74 28.37
C ALA A 12 -11.51 12.94 26.85
N LEU A 13 -11.70 14.18 26.40
CA LEU A 13 -11.80 14.51 24.97
C LEU A 13 -10.50 14.19 24.22
N VAL A 14 -9.34 14.51 24.79
CA VAL A 14 -8.04 14.19 24.18
C VAL A 14 -7.86 12.68 24.10
N VAL A 15 -8.15 11.91 25.16
CA VAL A 15 -8.02 10.45 25.13
C VAL A 15 -8.92 9.83 24.07
N VAL A 16 -10.18 10.25 23.99
CA VAL A 16 -11.13 9.77 22.97
C VAL A 16 -10.65 10.14 21.57
N PHE A 17 -10.24 11.39 21.35
CA PHE A 17 -9.72 11.83 20.06
C PHE A 17 -8.47 11.04 19.65
N THR A 18 -7.53 10.85 20.58
CA THR A 18 -6.29 10.10 20.34
C THR A 18 -6.59 8.63 20.06
N ALA A 19 -7.57 8.04 20.75
CA ALA A 19 -8.03 6.68 20.49
C ALA A 19 -8.68 6.55 19.12
N VAL A 20 -9.55 7.50 18.73
CA VAL A 20 -10.18 7.54 17.41
C VAL A 20 -9.13 7.66 16.32
N VAL A 21 -8.20 8.62 16.44
CA VAL A 21 -7.08 8.78 15.49
C VAL A 21 -6.25 7.50 15.43
N ALA A 22 -5.94 6.88 16.57
CA ALA A 22 -5.18 5.62 16.60
C ALA A 22 -5.93 4.46 15.95
N VAL A 23 -7.27 4.39 16.03
CA VAL A 23 -8.07 3.38 15.34
C VAL A 23 -8.02 3.60 13.82
N PHE A 24 -8.25 4.83 13.35
CA PHE A 24 -8.17 5.14 11.92
C PHE A 24 -6.77 4.92 11.33
N VAL A 25 -5.73 5.27 12.08
CA VAL A 25 -4.33 5.01 11.68
C VAL A 25 -4.01 3.52 11.73
N ARG A 26 -4.59 2.77 12.66
CA ARG A 26 -4.44 1.30 12.73
C ARG A 26 -5.12 0.60 11.58
N GLU A 27 -6.27 1.05 11.10
CA GLU A 27 -6.95 0.42 9.96
C GLU A 27 -6.08 0.48 8.69
N GLU A 28 -5.43 1.64 8.45
CA GLU A 28 -4.45 1.80 7.37
C GLU A 28 -3.16 0.99 7.63
N LEU A 29 -2.72 0.82 8.89
CA LEU A 29 -1.55 0.00 9.23
C LEU A 29 -1.83 -1.52 9.23
N ASP A 30 -3.05 -1.97 9.53
CA ASP A 30 -3.45 -3.38 9.63
C ASP A 30 -3.52 -4.04 8.25
N ASP A 31 -3.94 -3.26 7.24
CA ASP A 31 -3.74 -3.58 5.82
C ASP A 31 -2.24 -3.79 5.47
N THR A 32 -1.34 -3.29 6.31
CA THR A 32 0.11 -3.38 6.16
C THR A 32 0.75 -4.47 7.03
N GLU A 33 0.13 -4.88 8.15
CA GLU A 33 0.75 -5.77 9.16
C GLU A 33 0.37 -7.25 9.05
N THR A 34 -0.68 -7.64 8.33
CA THR A 34 -1.01 -9.08 8.14
C THR A 34 -0.19 -9.78 7.04
N ALA A 35 1.04 -9.32 6.81
CA ALA A 35 2.01 -9.97 5.94
C ALA A 35 3.22 -10.42 6.75
N GLU A 36 3.04 -11.49 7.53
CA GLU A 36 4.14 -12.26 8.12
C GLU A 36 5.08 -12.78 7.03
N GLU A 37 6.18 -12.05 6.90
CA GLU A 37 7.56 -12.37 6.55
C GLU A 37 8.04 -11.18 5.73
N PRO A 38 9.02 -10.40 6.23
CA PRO A 38 9.69 -9.41 5.43
C PRO A 38 10.53 -10.20 4.43
N THR A 39 9.88 -10.66 3.35
CA THR A 39 10.54 -10.85 2.07
C THR A 39 11.00 -9.45 1.70
N ARG A 40 12.15 -9.09 2.28
CA ARG A 40 13.00 -7.96 1.95
C ARG A 40 12.90 -7.90 0.44
N ILE A 41 12.12 -6.96 -0.06
CA ILE A 41 11.71 -6.93 -1.46
C ILE A 41 13.04 -6.89 -2.19
N LEU A 42 13.44 -8.02 -2.78
CA LEU A 42 14.59 -8.07 -3.66
C LEU A 42 14.08 -7.30 -4.88
N VAL A 43 14.20 -5.97 -4.79
CA VAL A 43 13.68 -4.96 -5.73
C VAL A 43 14.13 -5.26 -7.17
N TRP A 44 15.17 -6.09 -7.32
CA TRP A 44 15.74 -6.52 -8.58
C TRP A 44 15.68 -8.05 -8.81
N THR A 45 14.65 -8.74 -8.31
CA THR A 45 14.41 -10.13 -8.74
C THR A 45 13.45 -10.18 -9.92
N HIS A 46 13.78 -11.00 -10.93
CA HIS A 46 12.86 -11.36 -12.00
C HIS A 46 11.94 -12.52 -11.60
N ALA A 47 12.13 -13.09 -10.40
CA ALA A 47 11.32 -14.19 -9.92
C ALA A 47 9.84 -13.78 -9.76
N PRO A 48 8.90 -14.68 -10.12
CA PRO A 48 7.48 -14.46 -9.89
C PRO A 48 7.22 -14.28 -8.38
N PRO A 49 6.25 -13.45 -8.00
CA PRO A 49 5.87 -13.34 -6.60
C PRO A 49 5.15 -14.63 -6.15
N GLY A 50 5.31 -15.01 -4.88
CA GLY A 50 4.59 -16.16 -4.33
C GLY A 50 3.08 -15.95 -4.17
N ARG A 51 2.63 -14.69 -4.24
CA ARG A 51 1.22 -14.28 -4.18
C ARG A 51 0.96 -13.12 -5.15
N PRO A 52 -0.29 -12.88 -5.57
CA PRO A 52 -0.64 -11.67 -6.31
C PRO A 52 -0.19 -10.40 -5.57
N PHE A 53 0.17 -9.36 -6.32
CA PHE A 53 0.52 -8.09 -5.71
C PHE A 53 -0.73 -7.37 -5.21
N THR A 54 -0.57 -6.49 -4.23
CA THR A 54 -1.57 -5.44 -4.01
C THR A 54 -1.47 -4.39 -5.12
N ILE A 55 -2.52 -3.62 -5.35
CA ILE A 55 -2.52 -2.52 -6.35
C ILE A 55 -1.32 -1.57 -6.18
N PRO A 56 -1.02 -1.03 -4.97
CA PRO A 56 0.14 -0.14 -4.79
C PRO A 56 1.47 -0.85 -5.06
N GLN A 57 1.63 -2.11 -4.63
CA GLN A 57 2.83 -2.90 -4.93
C GLN A 57 2.99 -3.13 -6.43
N ALA A 58 1.90 -3.43 -7.15
CA ALA A 58 1.93 -3.63 -8.59
C ALA A 58 2.35 -2.37 -9.34
N HIS A 59 1.87 -1.18 -8.93
CA HIS A 59 2.35 0.09 -9.46
C HIS A 59 3.85 0.28 -9.20
N ARG A 60 4.32 -0.02 -7.99
CA ARG A 60 5.75 0.09 -7.64
C ARG A 60 6.62 -0.85 -8.48
N VAL A 61 6.19 -2.10 -8.68
CA VAL A 61 6.89 -3.08 -9.53
C VAL A 61 6.95 -2.61 -10.98
N MET A 62 5.85 -2.07 -11.53
CA MET A 62 5.84 -1.51 -12.89
C MET A 62 6.82 -0.34 -13.07
N GLN A 63 7.00 0.49 -12.04
CA GLN A 63 7.98 1.58 -12.02
C GLN A 63 9.42 1.05 -11.96
N LEU A 64 9.70 0.10 -11.06
CA LEU A 64 11.03 -0.47 -10.88
C LEU A 64 11.50 -1.27 -12.11
N HIS A 65 10.61 -2.05 -12.70
CA HIS A 65 10.88 -2.86 -13.90
C HIS A 65 10.52 -2.11 -15.19
N LYS A 66 10.67 -0.78 -15.23
CA LYS A 66 10.38 0.03 -16.44
C LYS A 66 11.14 -0.48 -17.67
N ALA A 67 12.42 -0.84 -17.49
CA ALA A 67 13.30 -1.34 -18.54
C ALA A 67 13.04 -2.81 -18.94
N CYS A 68 12.42 -3.61 -18.09
CA CYS A 68 12.16 -5.02 -18.39
C CYS A 68 11.02 -5.15 -19.40
N ARG A 69 11.10 -6.12 -20.32
CA ARG A 69 9.94 -6.53 -21.12
C ARG A 69 8.97 -7.34 -20.27
N ARG A 70 7.68 -7.29 -20.62
CA ARG A 70 6.63 -8.03 -19.89
C ARG A 70 6.73 -9.53 -20.15
N GLU A 71 7.21 -9.91 -21.34
CA GLU A 71 7.44 -11.31 -21.69
C GLU A 71 8.60 -11.90 -20.87
N ASP A 72 9.65 -11.12 -20.62
CA ASP A 72 10.89 -11.65 -20.02
C ASP A 72 10.96 -11.48 -18.50
N CYS A 73 10.04 -10.72 -17.90
CA CYS A 73 9.98 -10.49 -16.46
C CYS A 73 8.67 -11.03 -15.85
N PRO A 74 8.69 -12.25 -15.28
CA PRO A 74 7.55 -12.83 -14.57
C PRO A 74 6.98 -11.89 -13.50
N ARG A 75 7.85 -11.18 -12.78
CA ARG A 75 7.45 -10.21 -11.76
C ARG A 75 6.65 -9.03 -12.34
N LYS A 76 7.14 -8.44 -13.44
CA LYS A 76 6.42 -7.37 -14.16
C LYS A 76 5.09 -7.88 -14.72
N ARG A 77 5.07 -9.12 -15.20
CA ARG A 77 3.85 -9.75 -15.73
C ARG A 77 2.79 -9.92 -14.64
N ALA A 78 3.16 -10.40 -13.46
CA ALA A 78 2.25 -10.54 -12.33
C ALA A 78 1.69 -9.18 -11.86
N ALA A 79 2.54 -8.15 -11.81
CA ALA A 79 2.10 -6.78 -11.51
C ALA A 79 1.14 -6.24 -12.58
N TYR A 80 1.45 -6.45 -13.86
CA TYR A 80 0.56 -6.05 -14.96
C TYR A 80 -0.80 -6.75 -14.88
N GLN A 81 -0.84 -8.06 -14.60
CA GLN A 81 -2.08 -8.81 -14.43
C GLN A 81 -2.92 -8.25 -13.28
N THR A 82 -2.30 -8.01 -12.13
CA THR A 82 -2.97 -7.39 -10.97
C THR A 82 -3.62 -6.05 -11.35
N LEU A 83 -2.91 -5.18 -12.06
CA LEU A 83 -3.44 -3.87 -12.46
C LEU A 83 -4.49 -3.97 -13.56
N ARG A 84 -4.37 -4.94 -14.47
CA ARG A 84 -5.35 -5.22 -15.53
C ARG A 84 -6.67 -5.67 -14.90
N ASP A 85 -6.60 -6.65 -14.02
CA ASP A 85 -7.78 -7.29 -13.42
C ASP A 85 -8.50 -6.30 -12.49
N ALA A 86 -7.76 -5.37 -11.86
CA ALA A 86 -8.31 -4.24 -11.11
C ALA A 86 -8.78 -3.04 -11.96
N GLY A 87 -8.64 -3.09 -13.30
CA GLY A 87 -9.01 -1.98 -14.19
C GLY A 87 -8.19 -0.70 -14.04
N ARG A 88 -6.96 -0.79 -13.52
CA ARG A 88 -6.07 0.35 -13.20
C ARG A 88 -4.98 0.64 -14.25
N LEU A 89 -5.07 0.03 -15.43
CA LEU A 89 -4.14 0.32 -16.53
C LEU A 89 -4.58 1.55 -17.32
N LYS A 90 -3.77 2.60 -17.29
CA LYS A 90 -3.91 3.76 -18.18
C LYS A 90 -2.89 3.67 -19.31
N PRO A 91 -3.31 3.61 -20.58
CA PRO A 91 -2.38 3.70 -21.71
C PRO A 91 -1.58 5.00 -21.63
N ASP A 92 -0.29 4.93 -21.94
CA ASP A 92 0.54 6.13 -22.07
C ASP A 92 0.13 6.88 -23.34
N SER A 93 -0.83 7.79 -23.22
CA SER A 93 -1.38 8.58 -24.33
C SER A 93 -0.36 9.53 -24.97
N GLY A 94 0.83 9.68 -24.39
CA GLY A 94 1.92 10.48 -24.94
C GLY A 94 2.82 9.71 -25.91
N ARG A 95 2.74 8.37 -25.94
CA ARG A 95 3.47 7.54 -26.91
C ARG A 95 2.56 7.19 -28.08
N ILE A 96 2.40 8.16 -28.99
CA ILE A 96 1.88 7.93 -30.34
C ILE A 96 2.88 7.04 -31.08
N ASN A 97 2.40 5.88 -31.50
CA ASN A 97 3.15 4.89 -32.29
C ASN A 97 3.10 5.27 -33.76
#